data_AF-A0A842ULK0-F1
#
_entry.id   AF-A0A842ULK0-F1
#
_cell.length_a   1.000
_cell.length_b   1.000
_cell.length_c   1.000
_cell.angle_alpha   90.00
_cell.angle_beta   90.00
_cell.angle_gamma   90.00
#
_symmetry.space_group_name_H-M   'P 1'
#
loop_
_entity.id
_entity.type
_entity.pdbx_description
1 polymer ?
#
loop_
_entity_poly.entity_id
_entity_poly.type
_entity_poly.pdbx_seq_one_letter_code
_entity_poly.pdbx_strand_id
1 'polypeptide(L)'
;MKTIDGHPFECKECGKCCRWGGVVRLSKDDIKRLSGVVKLNEPEFLKRFTVPHGTEYVLKNKDNSPDCIFLEENQCAVYRMKPWQCDNYPQKYDPRCPGFGQTKESAMEDRYKEVVSNMNERFSSLQQAEKAVVDKLYKELAKGAKTANVMSKAVEEGVDSFLSEKKIKVASLDDLFAFNRVDENHLIHKSTRDLWAIESDNTGDVHIARLFDNEGDPIKG
;
A
#
# COMPACT_ATOMS: atom_id res chain seq x y z
N MET A 1 19.78 -23.72 -8.64
CA MET A 1 19.25 -22.61 -9.46
C MET A 1 19.68 -22.86 -10.90
N LYS A 2 18.77 -22.85 -11.87
CA LYS A 2 19.11 -23.08 -13.28
C LYS A 2 19.75 -21.81 -13.83
N THR A 3 20.67 -21.96 -14.78
CA THR A 3 21.17 -20.84 -15.59
C THR A 3 20.62 -20.94 -17.00
N ILE A 4 20.14 -19.84 -17.54
CA ILE A 4 19.69 -19.74 -18.94
C ILE A 4 20.39 -18.53 -19.56
N ASP A 5 21.10 -18.75 -20.68
CA ASP A 5 21.95 -17.74 -21.33
C ASP A 5 22.93 -17.03 -20.37
N GLY A 6 23.46 -17.75 -19.38
CA GLY A 6 24.40 -17.22 -18.39
C GLY A 6 23.76 -16.44 -17.23
N HIS A 7 22.43 -16.33 -17.18
CA HIS A 7 21.72 -15.63 -16.11
C HIS A 7 21.01 -16.61 -15.16
N PRO A 8 20.93 -16.29 -13.85
CA PRO A 8 20.14 -17.08 -12.91
C PRO A 8 18.67 -17.05 -13.30
N PHE A 9 18.05 -18.22 -13.23
CA PHE A 9 16.65 -18.41 -13.52
C PHE A 9 15.98 -19.27 -12.45
N GLU A 10 14.85 -18.77 -11.97
CA GLU A 10 13.94 -19.50 -11.08
C GLU A 10 12.53 -19.43 -11.62
N CYS A 11 11.93 -20.58 -11.92
CA CYS A 11 10.54 -20.62 -12.38
C CYS A 11 9.60 -20.22 -11.23
N LYS A 12 8.77 -19.19 -11.45
CA LYS A 12 7.76 -18.73 -10.48
C LYS A 12 6.41 -19.43 -10.59
N GLU A 13 6.34 -20.52 -11.37
CA GLU A 13 5.12 -21.33 -11.58
C GLU A 13 3.87 -20.51 -11.99
N CYS A 14 4.09 -19.38 -12.64
CA CYS A 14 3.04 -18.40 -12.96
C CYS A 14 2.22 -18.76 -14.22
N GLY A 15 2.56 -19.82 -14.93
CA GLY A 15 1.91 -20.24 -16.19
C GLY A 15 2.06 -19.26 -17.36
N LYS A 16 2.71 -18.10 -17.19
CA LYS A 16 2.78 -17.05 -18.23
C LYS A 16 3.33 -17.56 -19.56
N CYS A 17 4.43 -18.32 -19.54
CA CYS A 17 5.03 -18.88 -20.77
C CYS A 17 4.11 -19.86 -21.51
N CYS A 18 3.14 -20.48 -20.83
CA CYS A 18 2.15 -21.35 -21.46
C CYS A 18 0.96 -20.58 -22.06
N ARG A 19 0.80 -19.29 -21.77
CA ARG A 19 -0.30 -18.44 -22.26
C ARG A 19 0.09 -17.50 -23.39
N TRP A 20 1.38 -17.44 -23.70
CA TRP A 20 1.84 -16.49 -24.69
C TRP A 20 1.59 -16.99 -26.10
N GLY A 21 1.25 -16.05 -26.98
CA GLY A 21 1.16 -16.30 -28.41
C GLY A 21 2.51 -16.78 -28.97
N GLY A 22 2.48 -17.90 -29.68
CA GLY A 22 3.66 -18.50 -30.29
C GLY A 22 3.40 -19.94 -30.71
N VAL A 23 4.40 -20.55 -31.33
CA VAL A 23 4.38 -21.97 -31.68
C VAL A 23 5.51 -22.68 -30.95
N VAL A 24 5.20 -23.84 -30.36
CA VAL A 24 6.20 -24.72 -29.73
C VAL A 24 6.47 -25.86 -30.69
N ARG A 25 7.61 -25.81 -31.38
CA ARG A 25 8.05 -26.86 -32.30
C ARG A 25 8.58 -28.06 -31.52
N LEU A 26 8.20 -29.25 -31.96
CA LEU A 26 8.62 -30.50 -31.34
C LEU A 26 9.62 -31.22 -32.24
N SER A 27 10.77 -31.57 -31.65
CA SER A 27 11.67 -32.56 -32.23
C SER A 27 11.10 -33.98 -32.10
N LYS A 28 11.68 -34.95 -32.82
CA LYS A 28 11.35 -36.38 -32.64
C LYS A 28 11.58 -36.84 -31.19
N ASP A 29 12.64 -36.35 -30.56
CA ASP A 29 12.93 -36.67 -29.15
C ASP A 29 11.92 -36.04 -28.19
N ASP A 30 11.40 -34.84 -28.49
CA ASP A 30 10.30 -34.26 -27.72
C ASP A 30 9.03 -35.10 -27.84
N ILE A 31 8.68 -35.53 -29.06
CA ILE A 31 7.50 -36.39 -29.30
C ILE A 31 7.61 -37.69 -28.51
N LYS A 32 8.77 -38.37 -28.59
CA LYS A 32 9.02 -39.62 -27.86
C LYS A 32 8.96 -39.44 -26.34
N ARG A 33 9.53 -38.35 -25.82
CA ARG A 33 9.51 -38.07 -24.37
C ARG A 33 8.11 -37.75 -23.88
N LEU A 34 7.40 -36.86 -24.57
CA LEU A 34 6.07 -36.39 -24.16
C LEU A 34 5.00 -37.47 -24.33
N SER A 35 5.08 -38.30 -25.36
CA SER A 35 4.18 -39.45 -25.53
C SER A 35 4.29 -40.43 -24.36
N GLY A 36 5.51 -40.67 -23.87
CA GLY A 36 5.76 -41.46 -22.66
C GLY A 36 5.15 -40.85 -21.39
N VAL A 37 5.18 -39.52 -21.25
CA VAL A 37 4.57 -38.82 -20.09
C VAL A 37 3.06 -39.02 -20.06
N VAL A 38 2.40 -38.89 -21.20
CA VAL A 38 0.95 -39.07 -21.31
C VAL A 38 0.53 -40.53 -21.53
N LYS A 39 1.49 -41.46 -21.54
CA LYS A 39 1.29 -42.90 -21.74
C LYS A 39 0.55 -43.26 -23.03
N LEU A 40 0.90 -42.57 -24.12
CA LEU A 40 0.39 -42.85 -25.47
C LEU A 40 1.52 -43.30 -26.38
N ASN A 41 1.19 -44.01 -27.45
CA ASN A 41 2.13 -44.19 -28.56
C ASN A 41 2.30 -42.86 -29.33
N GLU A 42 3.38 -42.75 -30.11
CA GLU A 42 3.70 -41.51 -30.85
C GLU A 42 2.60 -41.10 -31.84
N PRO A 43 2.00 -42.00 -32.66
CA PRO A 43 0.90 -41.63 -33.56
C PRO A 43 -0.31 -41.03 -32.83
N GLU A 44 -0.73 -41.62 -31.70
CA GLU A 44 -1.82 -41.11 -30.89
C GLU A 44 -1.47 -39.76 -30.24
N PHE A 45 -0.24 -39.62 -29.75
CA PHE A 45 0.26 -38.36 -29.21
C PHE A 45 0.19 -37.25 -30.26
N LEU A 46 0.71 -37.49 -31.46
CA LEU A 46 0.69 -36.51 -32.54
C LEU A 46 -0.73 -36.08 -32.87
N LYS A 47 -1.66 -37.04 -33.00
CA LYS A 47 -3.07 -36.76 -33.29
C LYS A 47 -3.73 -35.89 -32.21
N ARG A 48 -3.49 -36.22 -30.94
CA ARG A 48 -4.17 -35.55 -29.80
C ARG A 48 -3.54 -34.21 -29.45
N PHE A 49 -2.21 -34.14 -29.34
CA PHE A 49 -1.50 -33.01 -28.72
C PHE A 49 -0.80 -32.07 -29.69
N THR A 50 -0.76 -32.37 -30.99
CA THR A 50 -0.01 -31.57 -31.97
C THR A 50 -0.85 -31.18 -33.18
N VAL A 51 -0.44 -30.11 -33.86
CA VAL A 51 -0.90 -29.75 -35.22
C VAL A 51 0.28 -29.77 -36.19
N PRO A 52 0.07 -30.22 -37.44
CA PRO A 52 1.08 -30.10 -38.50
C PRO A 52 1.43 -28.63 -38.77
N HIS A 53 2.71 -28.33 -38.95
CA HIS A 53 3.22 -27.01 -39.31
C HIS A 53 4.34 -27.16 -40.34
N GLY A 54 3.96 -27.19 -41.62
CA GLY A 54 4.88 -27.55 -42.70
C GLY A 54 5.34 -29.01 -42.58
N THR A 55 6.65 -29.23 -42.46
CA THR A 55 7.28 -30.55 -42.26
C THR A 55 7.44 -30.92 -40.78
N GLU A 56 7.00 -30.05 -39.87
CA GLU A 56 7.18 -30.21 -38.42
C GLU A 56 5.83 -30.39 -37.72
N TYR A 57 5.88 -30.75 -36.44
CA TYR A 57 4.73 -30.74 -35.53
C TYR A 57 4.92 -29.68 -34.46
N VAL A 58 3.86 -28.93 -34.17
CA VAL A 58 3.83 -27.97 -33.05
C VAL A 58 2.77 -28.38 -32.03
N LEU A 59 2.97 -28.02 -30.76
CA LEU A 59 1.95 -28.25 -29.75
C LEU A 59 0.65 -27.51 -30.08
N LYS A 60 -0.46 -28.18 -29.79
CA LYS A 60 -1.78 -27.57 -29.79
C LYS A 60 -1.96 -26.61 -28.63
N ASN A 61 -2.86 -25.67 -28.83
CA ASN A 61 -3.48 -24.92 -27.75
C ASN A 61 -4.74 -25.64 -27.27
N LYS A 62 -5.27 -25.23 -26.12
CA LYS A 62 -6.57 -25.69 -25.63
C LYS A 62 -7.69 -25.23 -26.56
N ASP A 63 -8.78 -25.97 -26.59
CA ASP A 63 -9.95 -25.61 -27.39
C ASP A 63 -10.48 -24.23 -26.96
N ASN A 64 -10.70 -23.35 -27.93
CA ASN A 64 -11.16 -21.96 -27.72
C ASN A 64 -10.25 -21.10 -26.83
N SER A 65 -8.97 -21.44 -26.71
CA SER A 65 -8.00 -20.67 -25.92
C SER A 65 -6.63 -20.60 -26.62
N PRO A 66 -5.87 -19.49 -26.46
CA PRO A 66 -4.48 -19.44 -26.89
C PRO A 66 -3.52 -20.20 -25.97
N ASP A 67 -4.02 -20.73 -24.85
CA ASP A 67 -3.19 -21.43 -23.85
C ASP A 67 -2.67 -22.76 -24.38
N CYS A 68 -1.43 -23.10 -24.05
CA CYS A 68 -0.82 -24.40 -24.32
C CYS A 68 -1.68 -25.54 -23.76
N ILE A 69 -1.80 -26.63 -24.53
CA ILE A 69 -2.58 -27.81 -24.16
C ILE A 69 -2.17 -28.46 -22.83
N PHE A 70 -0.93 -28.26 -22.38
CA PHE A 70 -0.42 -28.82 -21.12
C PHE A 70 -0.52 -27.88 -19.91
N LEU A 71 -1.22 -26.75 -20.03
CA LEU A 71 -1.40 -25.80 -18.92
C LEU A 71 -2.55 -26.22 -18.00
N GLU A 72 -2.27 -26.74 -16.81
CA GLU A 72 -3.29 -27.10 -15.81
C GLU A 72 -3.12 -26.25 -14.55
N GLU A 73 -4.20 -25.60 -14.08
CA GLU A 73 -4.20 -24.82 -12.83
C GLU A 73 -3.02 -23.83 -12.68
N ASN A 74 -2.65 -23.11 -13.75
CA ASN A 74 -1.47 -22.23 -13.85
C ASN A 74 -0.10 -22.92 -13.93
N GLN A 75 -0.04 -24.24 -13.91
CA GLN A 75 1.20 -25.02 -13.94
C GLN A 75 1.34 -25.82 -15.24
N CYS A 76 2.58 -26.08 -15.65
CA CYS A 76 2.85 -26.91 -16.81
C CYS A 76 2.79 -28.39 -16.38
N ALA A 77 1.79 -29.13 -16.86
CA ALA A 77 1.61 -30.55 -16.53
C ALA A 77 2.81 -31.43 -16.94
N VAL A 78 3.60 -30.98 -17.92
CA VAL A 78 4.81 -31.67 -18.42
C VAL A 78 6.11 -30.98 -18.00
N TYR A 79 6.11 -30.20 -16.90
CA TYR A 79 7.24 -29.36 -16.48
C TYR A 79 8.59 -30.10 -16.44
N ARG A 80 8.62 -31.33 -15.93
CA ARG A 80 9.84 -32.16 -15.82
C ARG A 80 10.37 -32.66 -17.17
N MET A 81 9.50 -32.70 -18.18
CA MET A 81 9.78 -33.27 -19.51
C MET A 81 9.44 -32.25 -20.60
N LYS A 82 9.66 -30.96 -20.32
CA LYS A 82 9.36 -29.88 -21.27
C LYS A 82 10.02 -30.14 -22.63
N PRO A 83 9.36 -29.76 -23.74
CA PRO A 83 10.00 -29.66 -25.04
C PRO A 83 11.28 -28.83 -24.96
N TRP A 84 12.26 -29.11 -25.81
CA TRP A 84 13.53 -28.37 -25.82
C TRP A 84 13.32 -26.85 -25.87
N GLN A 85 12.41 -26.35 -26.72
CA GLN A 85 12.09 -24.93 -26.81
C GLN A 85 11.55 -24.35 -25.49
N CYS A 86 10.69 -25.09 -24.79
CA CYS A 86 10.13 -24.67 -23.50
C CYS A 86 11.14 -24.82 -22.35
N ASP A 87 12.10 -25.73 -22.45
CA ASP A 87 13.10 -25.89 -21.40
C ASP A 87 14.22 -24.85 -21.48
N ASN A 88 14.56 -24.41 -22.69
CA ASN A 88 15.51 -23.31 -22.90
C ASN A 88 14.86 -21.93 -22.79
N TYR A 89 13.55 -21.86 -22.53
CA TYR A 89 12.87 -20.61 -22.24
C TYR A 89 13.20 -20.10 -20.82
N PRO A 90 13.46 -18.79 -20.62
CA PRO A 90 13.55 -17.69 -21.61
C PRO A 90 14.88 -17.64 -22.39
N GLN A 91 14.83 -17.51 -23.71
CA GLN A 91 16.02 -17.21 -24.53
C GLN A 91 16.14 -15.70 -24.76
N LYS A 92 17.31 -15.12 -24.46
CA LYS A 92 17.58 -13.66 -24.39
C LYS A 92 16.71 -12.94 -23.35
N TYR A 93 17.07 -11.71 -22.97
CA TYR A 93 16.33 -10.87 -22.01
C TYR A 93 14.86 -10.72 -22.43
N ASP A 94 14.04 -11.68 -22.06
CA ASP A 94 12.60 -11.65 -22.28
C ASP A 94 12.00 -11.11 -20.97
N PRO A 95 11.71 -9.79 -20.89
CA PRO A 95 11.21 -9.17 -19.68
C PRO A 95 9.84 -9.71 -19.27
N ARG A 96 9.19 -10.54 -20.10
CA ARG A 96 7.88 -11.12 -19.81
C ARG A 96 7.98 -12.24 -18.76
N CYS A 97 9.15 -12.85 -18.55
CA CYS A 97 9.30 -13.87 -17.51
C CYS A 97 9.67 -13.27 -16.15
N PRO A 98 8.82 -13.39 -15.11
CA PRO A 98 9.15 -12.89 -13.77
C PRO A 98 10.27 -13.68 -13.09
N GLY A 99 10.66 -14.83 -13.66
CA GLY A 99 11.72 -15.68 -13.12
C GLY A 99 13.13 -15.37 -13.64
N PHE A 100 13.25 -14.50 -14.64
CA PHE A 100 14.53 -14.22 -15.31
C PHE A 100 15.30 -13.12 -14.61
N GLY A 101 16.63 -13.30 -14.46
CA GLY A 101 17.50 -12.28 -13.86
C GLY A 101 17.22 -12.03 -12.38
N GLN A 102 16.42 -12.87 -11.74
CA GLN A 102 16.13 -12.76 -10.31
C GLN A 102 17.38 -13.14 -9.53
N THR A 103 17.95 -12.18 -8.82
CA THR A 103 18.92 -12.43 -7.75
C THR A 103 18.19 -12.42 -6.41
N LYS A 104 18.86 -12.88 -5.34
CA LYS A 104 18.29 -12.79 -3.99
C LYS A 104 18.00 -11.33 -3.62
N GLU A 105 18.86 -10.42 -4.09
CA GLU A 105 18.75 -8.98 -3.88
C GLU A 105 17.54 -8.40 -4.64
N SER A 106 17.35 -8.75 -5.92
CA SER A 106 16.21 -8.24 -6.69
C SER A 106 14.86 -8.73 -6.14
N ALA A 107 14.80 -10.00 -5.72
CA ALA A 107 13.60 -10.56 -5.09
C ALA A 107 13.27 -9.91 -3.74
N MET A 108 14.30 -9.53 -2.97
CA MET A 108 14.12 -8.80 -1.71
C MET A 108 13.65 -7.37 -1.95
N GLU A 109 14.17 -6.70 -2.98
CA GLU A 109 13.77 -5.35 -3.36
C GLU A 109 12.30 -5.29 -3.82
N ASP A 110 11.86 -6.23 -4.66
CA ASP A 110 10.47 -6.32 -5.10
C ASP A 110 9.51 -6.54 -3.92
N ARG A 111 9.87 -7.44 -2.99
CA ARG A 111 9.09 -7.71 -1.79
C ARG A 111 9.03 -6.50 -0.86
N TYR A 112 10.13 -5.77 -0.72
CA TYR A 112 10.15 -4.53 0.06
C TYR A 112 9.19 -3.48 -0.52
N LYS A 113 9.22 -3.28 -1.85
CA LYS A 113 8.32 -2.35 -2.54
C LYS A 113 6.85 -2.71 -2.34
N GLU A 114 6.52 -3.99 -2.44
CA GLU A 114 5.15 -4.48 -2.21
C GLU A 114 4.68 -4.21 -0.77
N VAL A 115 5.51 -4.53 0.23
CA VAL A 115 5.18 -4.29 1.64
C VAL A 115 4.96 -2.80 1.90
N VAL A 116 5.84 -1.93 1.40
CA VAL A 116 5.72 -0.48 1.57
C VAL A 116 4.45 0.06 0.89
N SER A 117 4.12 -0.41 -0.32
CA SER A 117 2.88 -0.03 -1.00
C SER A 117 1.64 -0.40 -0.19
N ASN A 118 1.57 -1.64 0.28
CA ASN A 118 0.46 -2.13 1.10
C ASN A 118 0.34 -1.36 2.42
N MET A 119 1.46 -0.99 3.05
CA MET A 119 1.46 -0.17 4.26
C MET A 119 0.94 1.24 3.98
N ASN A 120 1.36 1.88 2.89
CA ASN A 120 0.92 3.22 2.52
C ASN A 120 -0.57 3.28 2.21
N GLU A 121 -1.11 2.28 1.51
CA GLU A 121 -2.54 2.19 1.21
C GLU A 121 -3.37 2.05 2.50
N ARG A 122 -2.95 1.14 3.40
CA ARG A 122 -3.60 0.97 4.72
C ARG A 122 -3.55 2.26 5.52
N PHE A 123 -2.39 2.91 5.60
CA PHE A 123 -2.25 4.16 6.34
C PHE A 123 -3.15 5.26 5.77
N SER A 124 -3.21 5.40 4.44
CA SER A 124 -4.10 6.35 3.77
C SER A 124 -5.57 6.09 4.09
N SER A 125 -6.00 4.83 4.16
CA SER A 125 -7.37 4.47 4.54
C SER A 125 -7.71 4.85 5.98
N LEU A 126 -6.76 4.70 6.90
CA LEU A 126 -6.94 5.07 8.32
C LEU A 126 -7.05 6.58 8.48
N GLN A 127 -6.20 7.35 7.80
CA GLN A 127 -6.28 8.81 7.82
C GLN A 127 -7.60 9.34 7.24
N GLN A 128 -8.12 8.71 6.18
CA GLN A 128 -9.43 9.08 5.62
C GLN A 128 -10.57 8.76 6.60
N ALA A 129 -10.52 7.62 7.28
CA ALA A 129 -11.50 7.26 8.30
C ALA A 129 -11.46 8.24 9.49
N GLU A 130 -10.27 8.58 9.97
CA GLU A 130 -10.08 9.57 11.04
C GLU A 130 -10.65 10.93 10.65
N LYS A 131 -10.30 11.43 9.45
CA LYS A 131 -10.83 12.69 8.92
C LYS A 131 -12.35 12.68 8.85
N ALA A 132 -12.96 11.60 8.40
CA ALA A 132 -14.42 11.48 8.30
C ALA A 132 -15.11 11.54 9.69
N VAL A 133 -14.50 10.93 10.71
CA VAL A 133 -14.99 10.99 12.10
C VAL A 133 -14.89 12.43 12.62
N VAL A 134 -13.75 13.08 12.42
CA VAL A 134 -13.52 14.47 12.83
C VAL A 134 -14.50 15.43 12.16
N ASP A 135 -14.67 15.34 10.83
CA ASP A 135 -15.62 16.17 10.07
C ASP A 135 -17.06 15.99 10.54
N LYS A 136 -17.44 14.77 10.93
CA LYS A 136 -18.77 14.47 11.49
C LYS A 136 -18.95 15.14 12.86
N LEU A 137 -17.96 15.01 13.75
CA LEU A 137 -17.98 15.65 15.07
C LEU A 137 -18.07 17.18 14.96
N TYR A 138 -17.28 17.79 14.08
CA TYR A 138 -17.37 19.24 13.82
C TYR A 138 -18.76 19.66 13.36
N LYS A 139 -19.38 18.90 12.43
CA LYS A 139 -20.74 19.18 11.96
C LYS A 139 -21.80 19.02 13.05
N GLU A 140 -21.63 18.10 13.98
CA GLU A 140 -22.55 17.90 15.11
C GLU A 140 -22.42 19.03 16.14
N LEU A 141 -21.18 19.43 16.47
CA LEU A 141 -20.92 20.58 17.35
C LEU A 141 -21.45 21.89 16.76
N ALA A 142 -21.26 22.12 15.45
CA ALA A 142 -21.76 23.32 14.77
C ALA A 142 -23.30 23.43 14.74
N LYS A 143 -24.02 22.31 14.83
CA LYS A 143 -25.49 22.31 14.93
C LYS A 143 -25.99 22.73 16.31
N GLY A 144 -25.20 22.51 17.36
CA GLY A 144 -25.48 22.95 18.73
C GLY A 144 -25.15 24.41 18.98
N ALA A 145 -24.33 25.04 18.14
CA ALA A 145 -23.88 26.42 18.26
C ALA A 145 -24.92 27.46 17.77
N LYS A 146 -26.17 27.36 18.24
CA LYS A 146 -27.15 28.45 18.18
C LYS A 146 -27.42 28.98 19.59
N THR A 147 -26.40 29.57 20.22
CA THR A 147 -26.52 30.63 21.26
C THR A 147 -25.13 30.89 21.84
N ALA A 148 -24.54 32.04 21.50
CA ALA A 148 -23.75 32.91 22.38
C ALA A 148 -22.93 33.87 21.50
N ASN A 149 -23.45 35.09 21.40
CA ASN A 149 -22.92 36.24 20.70
C ASN A 149 -22.21 37.13 21.74
N VAL A 150 -20.86 37.14 21.85
CA VAL A 150 -20.13 38.15 22.68
C VAL A 150 -18.75 38.59 22.13
N MET A 151 -18.07 37.88 21.23
CA MET A 151 -16.66 38.21 20.89
C MET A 151 -16.43 39.30 19.83
N SER A 152 -17.44 40.08 19.43
CA SER A 152 -17.23 41.18 18.47
C SER A 152 -16.77 42.50 19.09
N LYS A 153 -16.59 42.58 20.42
CA LYS A 153 -16.30 43.87 21.10
C LYS A 153 -14.86 44.09 21.56
N ALA A 154 -14.01 43.05 21.60
CA ALA A 154 -12.63 43.17 22.10
C ALA A 154 -11.58 43.47 21.02
N VAL A 155 -11.95 43.41 19.74
CA VAL A 155 -11.02 43.60 18.61
C VAL A 155 -10.80 45.08 18.27
N GLU A 156 -11.68 45.99 18.72
CA GLU A 156 -11.61 47.42 18.34
C GLU A 156 -10.55 48.24 19.10
N GLU A 157 -9.97 47.75 20.20
CA GLU A 157 -9.02 48.54 21.01
C GLU A 157 -7.54 48.18 20.82
N GLY A 158 -7.21 47.18 19.98
CA GLY A 158 -5.80 46.88 19.64
C GLY A 158 -4.92 46.47 20.82
N VAL A 159 -5.52 46.05 21.94
CA VAL A 159 -4.81 45.49 23.10
C VAL A 159 -5.01 43.98 23.08
N ASP A 160 -3.93 43.24 22.86
CA ASP A 160 -3.93 41.78 22.97
C ASP A 160 -4.27 41.41 24.42
N SER A 161 -5.51 40.94 24.64
CA SER A 161 -6.06 40.70 25.98
C SER A 161 -5.27 39.62 26.76
N PHE A 162 -4.45 38.85 26.05
CA PHE A 162 -3.57 37.81 26.58
C PHE A 162 -2.25 38.35 27.16
N LEU A 163 -1.95 39.65 27.00
CA LEU A 163 -0.74 40.29 27.55
C LEU A 163 -0.94 40.90 28.95
N SER A 164 -2.15 40.83 29.51
CA SER A 164 -2.39 41.25 30.90
C SER A 164 -2.25 40.05 31.84
N GLU A 165 -1.67 40.26 33.03
CA GLU A 165 -1.49 39.26 34.12
C GLU A 165 -2.81 38.70 34.70
N LYS A 166 -3.91 38.74 33.94
CA LYS A 166 -5.25 38.39 34.41
C LYS A 166 -5.63 36.97 34.05
N LYS A 167 -6.34 36.30 34.98
CA LYS A 167 -7.10 35.08 34.70
C LYS A 167 -8.14 35.37 33.62
N ILE A 168 -8.14 34.61 32.53
CA ILE A 168 -9.05 34.74 31.40
C ILE A 168 -10.12 33.66 31.53
N LYS A 169 -11.40 34.05 31.46
CA LYS A 169 -12.51 33.09 31.41
C LYS A 169 -12.63 32.50 30.00
N VAL A 170 -12.68 31.17 29.90
CA VAL A 170 -12.92 30.44 28.66
C VAL A 170 -14.41 30.41 28.39
N ALA A 171 -14.86 31.12 27.35
CA ALA A 171 -16.27 31.22 26.99
C ALA A 171 -16.68 30.17 25.95
N SER A 172 -15.74 29.67 25.15
CA SER A 172 -15.97 28.64 24.14
C SER A 172 -14.72 27.78 23.90
N LEU A 173 -14.88 26.64 23.22
CA LEU A 173 -13.74 25.83 22.78
C LEU A 173 -12.80 26.60 21.85
N ASP A 174 -13.31 27.65 21.18
CA ASP A 174 -12.51 28.43 20.25
C ASP A 174 -11.41 29.22 20.97
N ASP A 175 -11.66 29.62 22.22
CA ASP A 175 -10.70 30.33 23.07
C ASP A 175 -9.47 29.46 23.41
N LEU A 176 -9.61 28.13 23.29
CA LEU A 176 -8.54 27.17 23.53
C LEU A 176 -7.81 26.73 22.26
N PHE A 177 -8.25 27.13 21.06
CA PHE A 177 -7.59 26.73 19.80
C PHE A 177 -6.14 27.21 19.72
N ALA A 178 -5.80 28.32 20.38
CA ALA A 178 -4.45 28.83 20.41
C ALA A 178 -3.50 28.03 21.34
N PHE A 179 -4.00 27.00 22.03
CA PHE A 179 -3.27 26.25 23.04
C PHE A 179 -3.10 24.78 22.68
N ASN A 180 -2.00 24.19 23.14
CA ASN A 180 -1.78 22.74 23.20
C ASN A 180 -1.92 22.30 24.65
N ARG A 181 -2.69 21.24 24.90
CA ARG A 181 -2.81 20.67 26.25
C ARG A 181 -1.59 19.81 26.58
N VAL A 182 -0.97 20.07 27.72
CA VAL A 182 0.21 19.32 28.20
C VAL A 182 -0.23 18.21 29.15
N ASP A 183 -1.11 18.56 30.10
CA ASP A 183 -1.69 17.63 31.06
C ASP A 183 -3.09 18.10 31.49
N GLU A 184 -3.61 17.56 32.60
CA GLU A 184 -4.94 17.89 33.12
C GLU A 184 -5.10 19.38 33.48
N ASN A 185 -4.04 20.04 33.95
CA ASN A 185 -4.11 21.39 34.52
C ASN A 185 -3.25 22.41 33.76
N HIS A 186 -2.51 22.00 32.72
CA HIS A 186 -1.58 22.87 32.01
C HIS A 186 -1.77 22.89 30.49
N LEU A 187 -1.55 24.08 29.93
CA LEU A 187 -1.60 24.41 28.51
C LEU A 187 -0.31 25.11 28.07
N ILE A 188 0.06 24.96 26.81
CA ILE A 188 1.11 25.76 26.16
C ILE A 188 0.50 26.56 25.02
N HIS A 189 0.71 27.88 25.00
CA HIS A 189 0.28 28.71 23.88
C HIS A 189 1.12 28.40 22.63
N LYS A 190 0.46 28.15 21.48
CA LYS A 190 1.09 27.64 20.25
C LYS A 190 2.11 28.62 19.66
N SER A 191 1.82 29.92 19.73
CA SER A 191 2.67 30.97 19.14
C SER A 191 3.79 31.39 20.10
N THR A 192 3.44 31.76 21.33
CA THR A 192 4.39 32.33 22.29
C THR A 192 5.17 31.26 23.06
N ARG A 193 4.70 30.01 23.05
CA ARG A 193 5.29 28.88 23.80
C ARG A 193 5.26 29.04 25.32
N ASP A 194 4.48 29.98 25.83
CA ASP A 194 4.27 30.18 27.26
C ASP A 194 3.46 29.06 27.89
N LEU A 195 3.75 28.75 29.16
CA LEU A 195 2.99 27.82 29.99
C LEU A 195 1.84 28.55 30.71
N TRP A 196 0.67 27.93 30.68
CA TRP A 196 -0.58 28.42 31.26
C TRP A 196 -1.21 27.33 32.13
N ALA A 197 -1.87 27.74 33.22
CA ALA A 197 -2.77 26.89 33.99
C ALA A 197 -4.17 26.94 33.39
N ILE A 198 -4.92 25.83 33.51
CA ILE A 198 -6.35 25.73 33.25
C ILE A 198 -7.04 25.17 34.50
N GLU A 199 -8.03 25.90 35.01
CA GLU A 199 -8.75 25.56 36.24
C GLU A 199 -10.25 25.71 36.00
N SER A 200 -11.06 24.93 36.72
CA SER A 200 -12.52 25.11 36.77
C SER A 200 -12.91 25.57 38.17
N ASP A 201 -13.78 26.57 38.27
CA ASP A 201 -14.30 27.02 39.55
C ASP A 201 -15.48 26.18 40.04
N ASN A 202 -15.96 26.47 41.25
CA ASN A 202 -17.09 25.76 41.86
C ASN A 202 -18.43 25.99 41.15
N THR A 203 -18.49 26.93 40.20
CA THR A 203 -19.68 27.24 39.39
C THR A 203 -19.65 26.55 38.03
N GLY A 204 -18.55 25.86 37.70
CA GLY A 204 -18.32 25.18 36.43
C GLY A 204 -17.71 26.07 35.35
N ASP A 205 -17.33 27.30 35.69
CA ASP A 205 -16.63 28.20 34.78
C ASP A 205 -15.16 27.80 34.66
N VAL A 206 -14.65 27.80 33.44
CA VAL A 206 -13.26 27.44 33.15
C VAL A 206 -12.43 28.70 32.96
N HIS A 207 -11.27 28.76 33.60
CA HIS A 207 -10.33 29.87 33.55
C HIS A 207 -8.94 29.41 33.15
N ILE A 208 -8.23 30.25 32.41
CA ILE A 208 -6.82 30.06 32.09
C ILE A 208 -5.98 31.24 32.60
N ALA A 209 -4.75 30.97 33.01
CA ALA A 209 -3.83 31.99 33.51
C ALA A 209 -2.39 31.67 33.12
N ARG A 210 -1.61 32.69 32.77
CA ARG A 210 -0.19 32.52 32.48
C ARG A 210 0.57 32.23 33.78
N LEU A 211 1.55 31.33 33.72
CA LEU A 211 2.33 30.93 34.90
C LEU A 211 3.65 31.67 35.06
N PHE A 212 4.15 32.30 34.00
CA PHE A 212 5.42 33.04 33.99
C PHE A 212 5.23 34.39 33.30
N ASP A 213 5.93 35.41 33.77
CA ASP A 213 5.93 36.73 33.13
C ASP A 213 6.83 36.74 31.88
N ASN A 214 7.01 37.92 31.28
CA ASN A 214 7.86 38.07 30.09
C ASN A 214 9.36 37.93 30.38
N GLU A 215 9.76 38.01 31.65
CA GLU A 215 11.15 37.87 32.11
C GLU A 215 11.46 36.40 32.45
N GLY A 216 10.42 35.54 32.47
CA GLY A 216 10.52 34.11 32.76
C GLY A 216 10.40 33.81 34.25
N ASP A 217 10.05 34.81 35.06
CA ASP A 217 9.83 34.64 36.49
C ASP A 217 8.40 34.11 36.74
N PRO A 218 8.20 33.20 37.72
CA PRO A 218 6.87 32.70 38.04
C PRO A 218 5.94 33.83 38.48
N ILE A 219 4.80 33.97 37.81
CA ILE A 219 3.73 34.89 38.23
C ILE A 219 3.14 34.30 39.52
N LYS A 220 3.32 34.99 40.64
CA LYS A 220 2.78 34.56 41.93
C LYS A 220 1.26 34.47 41.84
N GLY A 221 0.73 33.25 42.02
CA GLY A 221 -0.70 32.98 42.20
C GLY A 221 -1.22 33.42 43.56
#